data_AF-A0A699T7D9-F1
#
_entry.id   AF-A0A699T7D9-F1
#
_cell.length_a   1.000
_cell.length_b   1.000
_cell.length_c   1.000
_cell.angle_alpha   90.00
_cell.angle_beta   90.00
_cell.angle_gamma   90.00
#
_symmetry.space_group_name_H-M   'P 1'
#
loop_
_entity.id
_entity.type
_entity.pdbx_description
1 polymer ?
#
loop_
_entity_poly.entity_id
_entity_poly.type
_entity_poly.pdbx_seq_one_letter_code
_entity_poly.pdbx_strand_id
1 'polypeptide(L)' 'MSQAEEQQQPWQPRGCTLNLLNHPFNIDLMPIKLGSFDAIIGMGWLAKYQAVIACAEKIVRIPWGNETLIIHGDGSN' A
#
# COMPACT_ATOMS: atom_id res chain seq x y z
N MET A 1 14.37 -16.99 31.97
CA MET A 1 13.68 -15.93 31.22
C MET A 1 14.15 -16.01 29.78
N SER A 2 13.50 -16.82 28.95
CA SER A 2 13.66 -16.69 27.51
C SER A 2 12.56 -15.75 27.05
N GLN A 3 12.92 -14.51 26.75
CA GLN A 3 12.07 -13.68 25.92
C GLN A 3 12.05 -14.39 24.57
N ALA A 4 10.93 -15.06 24.27
CA ALA A 4 10.63 -15.47 22.92
C ALA A 4 10.45 -14.16 22.15
N GLU A 5 11.47 -13.76 21.40
CA GLU A 5 11.26 -12.88 20.27
C GLU A 5 10.18 -13.53 19.42
N GLU A 6 9.02 -12.87 19.39
CA GLU A 6 7.95 -13.12 18.44
C GLU A 6 8.48 -12.77 17.05
N GLN A 7 9.28 -13.66 16.50
CA GLN A 7 9.66 -13.67 15.10
C GLN A 7 8.39 -14.07 14.33
N GLN A 8 7.48 -13.10 14.16
CA GLN A 8 6.29 -13.27 13.34
C GLN A 8 6.72 -13.90 12.02
N GLN A 9 6.10 -15.02 11.67
CA GLN A 9 6.43 -15.82 10.51
C GLN A 9 6.60 -14.92 9.26
N PRO A 10 7.67 -15.09 8.45
CA PRO A 10 8.00 -14.19 7.35
C PRO A 10 6.95 -14.16 6.21
N TRP A 11 5.94 -15.04 6.28
CA TRP A 11 4.91 -15.22 5.25
C TRP A 11 3.50 -14.83 5.71
N GLN A 12 3.32 -14.38 6.95
CA GLN A 12 2.00 -13.91 7.40
C GLN A 12 1.84 -12.42 7.04
N PRO A 13 0.88 -12.08 6.16
CA PRO A 13 0.60 -10.68 5.87
C PRO A 13 0.12 -10.02 7.15
N ARG A 14 0.76 -8.91 7.53
CA ARG A 14 0.28 -8.12 8.66
C ARG A 14 -0.82 -7.22 8.13
N GLY A 15 -1.97 -7.23 8.82
CA GLY A 15 -2.98 -6.21 8.60
C GLY A 15 -2.40 -4.86 9.03
N CYS A 16 -2.15 -3.99 8.06
CA CYS A 16 -1.63 -2.65 8.26
C CYS A 16 -2.64 -1.63 7.72
N THR A 17 -2.57 -0.41 8.27
CA THR A 17 -3.39 0.71 7.78
C THR A 17 -2.51 1.66 6.98
N LEU A 18 -2.85 1.86 5.71
CA LEU A 18 -2.27 2.89 4.87
C LEU A 18 -3.16 4.13 4.91
N ASN A 19 -2.63 5.24 5.40
CA ASN A 19 -3.35 6.51 5.41
C ASN A 19 -2.99 7.32 4.17
N LEU A 20 -3.95 7.51 3.26
CA LEU A 20 -3.80 8.32 2.05
C LEU A 20 -4.70 9.55 2.15
N LEU A 21 -4.10 10.74 2.21
CA LEU A 21 -4.86 12.00 2.29
C LEU A 21 -5.91 12.01 3.42
N ASN A 22 -5.56 11.47 4.60
CA ASN A 22 -6.45 11.29 5.77
C ASN A 22 -7.55 10.22 5.61
N HIS A 23 -7.45 9.35 4.59
CA HIS A 23 -8.34 8.23 4.38
C HIS A 23 -7.61 6.92 4.71
N PRO A 24 -8.05 6.17 5.73
CA PRO A 24 -7.41 4.91 6.13
C PRO A 24 -7.86 3.75 5.24
N PHE A 25 -6.90 2.99 4.73
CA PHE A 25 -7.10 1.77 3.94
C PHE A 25 -6.45 0.57 4.61
N ASN A 26 -7.15 -0.57 4.63
CA ASN A 26 -6.58 -1.82 5.11
C ASN A 26 -5.74 -2.43 3.98
N ILE A 27 -4.44 -2.60 4.24
CA ILE A 27 -3.48 -3.25 3.35
C ILE A 27 -2.86 -4.46 4.06
N ASP A 28 -2.66 -5.53 3.30
CA ASP A 28 -1.89 -6.66 3.74
C ASP A 28 -0.45 -6.45 3.25
N LEU A 29 0.47 -6.21 4.18
CA LEU A 29 1.89 -6.04 3.85
C LEU A 29 2.66 -7.32 4.08
N MET A 30 3.46 -7.71 3.09
CA MET A 30 4.53 -8.68 3.26
C MET A 30 5.80 -7.95 3.69
N PRO A 31 6.42 -8.29 4.83
CA PRO A 31 7.65 -7.67 5.27
C PRO A 31 8.81 -8.12 4.36
N ILE A 32 9.16 -7.29 3.38
CA ILE A 32 10.27 -7.52 2.46
C ILE A 32 11.16 -6.29 2.40
N LYS A 33 12.48 -6.47 2.50
CA LYS A 33 13.45 -5.38 2.31
C LYS A 33 13.71 -5.20 0.82
N LEU A 34 13.08 -4.21 0.21
CA LEU A 34 13.27 -3.87 -1.20
C LEU A 34 14.03 -2.55 -1.33
N GLY A 35 15.33 -2.59 -1.03
CA GLY A 35 16.20 -1.43 -1.20
C GLY A 35 15.68 -0.17 -0.51
N SER A 36 15.36 0.85 -1.30
CA SER A 36 14.84 2.16 -0.86
C SER A 36 13.30 2.25 -0.76
N PHE A 37 12.58 1.15 -0.95
CA PHE A 37 11.11 1.14 -0.87
C PHE A 37 10.65 0.70 0.52
N ASP A 38 9.82 1.53 1.15
CA ASP A 38 9.23 1.23 2.47
C ASP A 38 8.08 0.22 2.37
N ALA A 39 7.35 0.20 1.26
CA ALA A 39 6.21 -0.68 1.03
C ALA A 39 5.96 -0.94 -0.46
N ILE A 40 5.41 -2.13 -0.78
CA ILE A 40 4.87 -2.45 -2.09
C ILE A 40 3.39 -2.80 -1.96
N ILE A 41 2.58 -2.15 -2.78
CA ILE A 41 1.14 -2.40 -2.87
C ILE A 41 0.88 -3.35 -4.04
N GLY A 42 0.33 -4.52 -3.73
CA GLY A 42 0.02 -5.54 -4.73
C GLY A 42 -1.25 -5.25 -5.54
N MET A 43 -1.37 -5.90 -6.69
CA MET A 43 -2.53 -5.80 -7.58
C MET A 43 -3.86 -6.21 -6.91
N GLY A 44 -3.83 -7.15 -5.97
CA GLY A 44 -5.04 -7.56 -5.22
C GLY A 44 -5.63 -6.42 -4.39
N TRP A 45 -4.77 -5.59 -3.79
CA TRP A 45 -5.22 -4.40 -3.08
C TRP A 45 -5.77 -3.34 -4.03
N LEU A 46 -5.08 -3.11 -5.16
CA LEU A 46 -5.55 -2.19 -6.19
C LEU A 46 -6.92 -2.60 -6.73
N ALA A 47 -7.13 -3.89 -6.99
CA ALA A 47 -8.42 -4.43 -7.42
C ALA A 47 -9.51 -4.26 -6.35
N LYS A 48 -9.20 -4.57 -5.08
CA LYS A 48 -10.13 -4.45 -3.94
C LYS A 48 -10.70 -3.03 -3.81
N TYR A 49 -9.86 -2.03 -4.00
CA TYR A 49 -10.24 -0.61 -3.88
C TYR A 49 -10.52 0.06 -5.23
N GLN A 50 -10.63 -0.73 -6.31
CA GLN A 50 -10.93 -0.24 -7.66
C GLN A 50 -9.99 0.91 -8.10
N ALA A 51 -8.72 0.79 -7.73
CA ALA A 51 -7.71 1.77 -8.05
C ALA A 51 -7.40 1.76 -9.56
N VAL A 52 -7.37 2.94 -10.16
CA VAL A 52 -7.03 3.15 -11.58
C VAL A 52 -5.65 3.77 -11.66
N ILE A 53 -4.73 3.11 -12.36
CA ILE A 53 -3.39 3.63 -12.63
C ILE A 53 -3.38 4.21 -14.04
N ALA A 54 -3.22 5.53 -14.15
CA ALA A 54 -3.04 6.21 -15.44
C ALA A 54 -1.55 6.47 -15.65
N CYS A 55 -0.88 5.52 -16.32
CA CYS A 55 0.58 5.53 -16.47
C CYS A 55 1.12 6.76 -17.19
N ALA A 56 0.46 7.20 -18.27
CA ALA A 56 0.90 8.36 -19.04
C ALA A 56 0.84 9.66 -18.22
N GLU A 57 -0.15 9.77 -17.33
CA GLU A 57 -0.35 10.91 -16.45
C GLU A 57 0.47 10.78 -15.14
N LYS A 58 1.12 9.62 -14.92
CA LYS A 58 1.79 9.26 -13.66
C LYS A 58 0.89 9.47 -12.45
N ILE A 59 -0.40 9.10 -12.53
CA ILE A 59 -1.33 9.21 -11.39
C ILE A 59 -1.99 7.88 -11.03
N VAL A 60 -2.37 7.77 -9.76
CA VAL A 60 -3.24 6.71 -9.24
C VAL A 60 -4.52 7.35 -8.69
N ARG A 61 -5.67 6.85 -9.13
CA ARG A 61 -7.01 7.32 -8.73
C ARG A 61 -7.67 6.22 -7.91
N ILE A 62 -8.14 6.54 -6.70
CA ILE A 62 -8.79 5.58 -5.80
C ILE A 62 -10.16 6.14 -5.40
N PRO A 63 -11.26 5.49 -5.79
CA PRO A 63 -12.59 5.87 -5.32
C PRO A 63 -12.70 5.77 -3.80
N TRP A 64 -13.30 6.78 -3.17
CA TRP A 64 -13.63 6.78 -1.75
C TRP A 64 -15.00 7.40 -1.52
N GLY A 65 -16.03 6.57 -1.34
CA GLY A 65 -17.41 7.05 -1.26
C GLY A 65 -17.81 7.84 -2.51
N ASN A 66 -18.09 9.13 -2.35
CA ASN A 66 -18.42 10.05 -3.44
C ASN A 66 -17.22 10.86 -3.96
N GLU A 67 -16.03 10.62 -3.41
CA GLU A 67 -14.80 11.33 -3.76
C GLU A 67 -13.83 10.39 -4.49
N THR A 68 -12.79 10.97 -5.08
CA THR A 68 -11.68 10.21 -5.68
C THR A 68 -10.38 10.79 -5.18
N LEU A 69 -9.58 9.96 -4.52
CA LEU A 69 -8.23 10.31 -4.10
C LEU A 69 -7.31 10.24 -5.31
N ILE A 70 -6.49 11.27 -5.51
CA ILE A 70 -5.52 11.36 -6.60
C ILE A 70 -4.12 11.43 -6.01
N ILE A 71 -3.30 10.44 -6.35
CA ILE A 71 -1.89 10.38 -5.97
C ILE A 71 -1.06 10.64 -7.21
N HIS A 72 -0.14 11.60 -7.12
CA HIS A 72 0.80 11.91 -8.18
C HIS A 72 2.08 11.12 -7.98
N GLY A 73 2.55 10.49 -9.04
CA GLY A 73 3.90 10.00 -9.14
C GLY A 73 4.90 11.14 -9.15
N ASP A 74 6.15 10.79 -8.89
CA ASP A 74 7.29 11.69 -9.04
C ASP A 74 7.32 12.29 -10.46
N GLY A 75 7.53 13.61 -10.55
CA GLY A 75 7.65 14.36 -11.79
C GLY A 75 8.98 14.15 -12.52
N SER A 76 9.92 13.39 -11.96
CA SER A 76 11.16 12.99 -12.61
C SER A 76 10.87 12.07 -13.80
N ASN A 77 11.57 12.29 -14.91
CA ASN A 77 11.50 11.51 -16.15
C ASN A 77 12.71 10.61 -16.27
#